data_AF-A0A814MQW6-F1
#
_entry.id   AF-A0A814MQW6-F1
#
_cell.length_a   1.000
_cell.length_b   1.000
_cell.length_c   1.000
_cell.angle_alpha   90.00
_cell.angle_beta   90.00
_cell.angle_gamma   90.00
#
_symmetry.space_group_name_H-M   'P 1'
#
loop_
_entity.id
_entity.type
_entity.pdbx_description
1 polymer ?
#
loop_
_entity_poly.entity_id
_entity_poly.type
_entity_poly.pdbx_seq_one_letter_code
_entity_poly.pdbx_strand_id
1 'polypeptide(L)'
;ALDSTSAAKLYNVPASTIRRHRRNQCLKNQIGCPSYLTSSEESYFVALLQLLPDFGTQPTGEVALKLANDYFKSLGLSDNPGKKWLSLFVERHSEEIKWK
;
A
#
# COMPACT_ATOMS: atom_id res chain seq x y z
N ALA A 1 10.93 11.27 -19.19
CA ALA A 1 11.43 10.93 -17.85
C ALA A 1 12.89 11.35 -17.73
N LEU A 2 13.32 11.95 -16.62
CA LEU A 2 14.73 12.31 -16.38
C LEU A 2 15.65 11.08 -16.53
N ASP A 3 16.83 11.27 -17.11
CA ASP A 3 17.87 10.24 -17.16
C ASP A 3 18.42 9.92 -15.76
N SER A 4 19.01 8.73 -15.58
CA SER A 4 19.46 8.28 -14.25
C SER A 4 20.57 9.16 -13.66
N THR A 5 21.34 9.85 -14.49
CA THR A 5 22.44 10.73 -14.07
C THR A 5 21.90 12.06 -13.56
N SER A 6 20.93 12.65 -14.25
CA SER A 6 20.25 13.86 -13.76
C SER A 6 19.45 13.60 -12.49
N ALA A 7 18.76 12.45 -12.40
CA ALA A 7 18.02 12.07 -11.18
C ALA A 7 18.96 11.85 -9.98
N ALA A 8 20.13 11.23 -10.19
CA ALA A 8 21.14 11.02 -9.16
C ALA A 8 21.61 12.34 -8.53
N LYS A 9 21.84 13.36 -9.36
CA LYS A 9 22.22 14.70 -8.91
C LYS A 9 21.09 15.38 -8.11
N LEU A 10 19.86 15.31 -8.61
CA LEU A 10 18.69 15.92 -7.97
C LEU A 10 18.45 15.37 -6.56
N TYR A 11 18.57 14.06 -6.40
CA TYR A 11 18.27 13.36 -5.14
C TYR A 11 19.51 13.08 -4.28
N ASN A 12 20.69 13.58 -4.68
CA ASN A 12 21.97 13.37 -4.01
C ASN A 12 22.26 11.89 -3.68
N VAL A 13 22.02 11.00 -4.65
CA VAL A 13 22.27 9.56 -4.52
C VAL A 13 23.02 9.03 -5.74
N PRO A 14 23.81 7.95 -5.61
CA PRO A 14 24.52 7.37 -6.75
C PRO A 14 23.57 6.95 -7.89
N ALA A 15 23.99 7.17 -9.14
CA ALA A 15 23.22 6.73 -10.31
C ALA A 15 23.01 5.21 -10.37
N SER A 16 23.90 4.43 -9.75
CA SER A 16 23.72 2.98 -9.53
C SER A 16 22.49 2.68 -8.69
N THR A 17 22.23 3.46 -7.63
CA THR A 17 21.05 3.34 -6.77
C THR A 17 19.76 3.62 -7.56
N ILE A 18 19.74 4.69 -8.37
CA ILE A 18 18.58 4.99 -9.25
C ILE A 18 18.36 3.88 -10.28
N ARG A 19 19.42 3.35 -10.90
CA ARG A 19 19.32 2.24 -11.86
C ARG A 19 18.81 0.96 -11.18
N ARG A 20 19.29 0.66 -9.97
CA ARG A 20 18.82 -0.47 -9.15
C ARG A 20 17.34 -0.31 -8.82
N HIS A 21 16.91 0.89 -8.41
CA HIS A 21 15.50 1.19 -8.14
C HIS A 21 14.61 1.00 -9.38
N ARG A 22 15.02 1.52 -10.54
CA ARG A 22 14.27 1.38 -11.79
C ARG A 22 14.14 -0.07 -12.28
N ARG A 23 15.14 -0.91 -11.98
CA ARG A 23 15.15 -2.34 -12.34
C ARG A 23 14.41 -3.21 -11.33
N ASN A 24 14.24 -2.74 -10.10
CA ASN A 24 13.52 -3.49 -9.08
C ASN A 24 12.02 -3.45 -9.38
N GLN A 25 11.48 -4.59 -9.78
CA GLN A 25 10.07 -4.74 -10.17
C GLN A 25 9.13 -4.44 -9.00
N CYS A 26 9.53 -4.71 -7.76
CA CYS A 26 8.74 -4.36 -6.57
C CYS A 26 8.61 -2.84 -6.40
N LEU A 27 9.66 -2.07 -6.71
CA LEU A 27 9.64 -0.60 -6.65
C LEU A 27 8.93 0.02 -7.87
N LYS A 28 8.98 -0.68 -9.01
CA LYS A 28 8.21 -0.34 -10.22
C LYS A 28 6.71 -0.63 -10.02
N ASN A 29 6.37 -1.61 -9.19
CA ASN A 29 4.99 -1.95 -8.80
C ASN A 29 4.52 -1.12 -7.59
N GLN A 30 5.42 -0.46 -6.85
CA GLN A 30 5.11 0.54 -5.80
C GLN A 30 4.84 1.95 -6.36
N ILE A 31 4.44 2.07 -7.63
CA ILE A 31 3.90 3.34 -8.14
C ILE A 31 2.51 3.52 -7.52
N GLY A 32 2.40 4.32 -6.46
CA GLY A 32 1.12 5.00 -6.16
C GLY A 32 0.73 5.23 -4.71
N CYS A 33 1.39 4.65 -3.70
CA CYS A 33 1.11 4.98 -2.30
C CYS A 33 2.36 4.93 -1.44
N PRO A 34 2.56 5.90 -0.52
CA PRO A 34 3.41 5.65 0.64
C PRO A 34 2.92 4.35 1.29
N SER A 35 3.82 3.40 1.56
CA SER A 35 3.47 2.31 2.46
C SER A 35 3.40 2.93 3.86
N TYR A 36 2.23 3.47 4.21
CA TYR A 36 1.94 3.94 5.57
C TYR A 36 2.11 2.80 6.59
N LEU A 37 2.05 1.57 6.10
CA LEU A 37 2.19 0.33 6.83
C LEU A 37 3.48 -0.39 6.43
N THR A 38 4.13 -1.03 7.39
CA THR A 38 5.17 -2.04 7.19
C THR A 38 4.57 -3.32 6.57
N SER A 39 5.41 -4.21 6.03
CA SER A 39 4.93 -5.47 5.43
C SER A 39 4.12 -6.32 6.40
N SER A 40 4.52 -6.40 7.68
CA SER A 40 3.76 -7.11 8.71
C SER A 40 2.40 -6.48 8.98
N GLU A 41 2.33 -5.15 8.99
CA GLU A 41 1.08 -4.43 9.21
C GLU A 41 0.14 -4.53 8.00
N GLU A 42 0.68 -4.55 6.77
CA GLU A 42 -0.11 -4.83 5.57
C GLU A 42 -0.68 -6.24 5.61
N SER A 43 0.12 -7.27 5.91
CA SER A 43 -0.36 -8.66 6.00
C SER A 43 -1.45 -8.84 7.07
N TYR A 44 -1.30 -8.18 8.22
CA TYR A 44 -2.34 -8.20 9.25
C TYR A 44 -3.64 -7.53 8.77
N PHE A 45 -3.53 -6.40 8.07
CA PHE A 45 -4.70 -5.72 7.52
C PHE A 45 -5.40 -6.55 6.42
N VAL A 46 -4.64 -7.25 5.57
CA VAL A 46 -5.19 -8.21 4.60
C VAL A 46 -6.00 -9.30 5.31
N ALA A 47 -5.46 -9.88 6.39
CA ALA A 47 -6.18 -10.88 7.18
C ALA A 47 -7.49 -10.32 7.77
N LEU A 48 -7.48 -9.08 8.27
CA LEU A 48 -8.70 -8.41 8.75
C LEU A 48 -9.75 -8.24 7.64
N LEU A 49 -9.33 -7.84 6.43
CA LEU A 49 -10.22 -7.70 5.28
C LEU A 49 -10.81 -9.03 4.82
N GLN A 50 -10.06 -10.13 4.94
CA GLN A 50 -10.54 -11.48 4.61
C GLN A 50 -11.58 -12.00 5.60
N LEU A 51 -11.54 -11.56 6.87
CA LEU A 51 -12.46 -11.99 7.92
C LEU A 51 -13.79 -11.23 7.91
N LEU A 52 -13.91 -10.09 7.20
CA LEU A 52 -15.15 -9.29 7.14
C LEU A 52 -16.41 -10.12 6.78
N PRO A 53 -16.37 -11.05 5.81
CA PRO A 53 -17.52 -11.89 5.49
C PRO A 53 -17.94 -12.81 6.65
N ASP A 54 -16.99 -13.31 7.45
CA ASP A 54 -17.26 -14.21 8.58
C ASP A 54 -18.03 -13.50 9.71
N PHE A 55 -17.89 -12.18 9.81
CA PHE A 55 -18.64 -11.33 10.75
C PHE A 55 -20.02 -10.90 10.22
N GLY A 56 -20.47 -11.44 9.09
CA GLY A 56 -21.75 -11.09 8.48
C GLY A 56 -21.78 -9.68 7.87
N THR A 57 -20.62 -9.03 7.74
CA THR A 57 -20.51 -7.75 7.05
C THR A 57 -20.24 -7.98 5.57
N GLN A 58 -21.06 -7.40 4.70
CA GLN A 58 -20.68 -7.32 3.29
C GLN A 58 -19.44 -6.43 3.19
N PRO A 59 -18.36 -6.87 2.53
CA PRO A 59 -17.15 -6.08 2.34
C PRO A 59 -17.44 -4.93 1.35
N THR A 60 -18.17 -3.93 1.81
CA THR A 60 -18.40 -2.70 1.07
C THR A 60 -17.19 -1.80 1.24
N GLY A 61 -16.94 -0.95 0.24
CA GLY A 61 -15.83 0.02 0.31
C GLY A 61 -15.89 0.94 1.53
N GLU A 62 -17.07 1.19 2.10
CA GLU A 62 -17.23 2.01 3.30
C GLU A 62 -16.82 1.28 4.58
N VAL A 63 -17.18 0.00 4.72
CA VAL A 63 -16.79 -0.84 5.87
C VAL A 63 -15.27 -1.04 5.86
N ALA A 64 -14.71 -1.39 4.70
CA ALA A 64 -13.26 -1.57 4.56
C ALA A 64 -12.49 -0.26 4.81
N LEU A 65 -13.04 0.89 4.40
CA LEU A 65 -12.43 2.20 4.68
C LEU A 65 -12.50 2.56 6.17
N LYS A 66 -13.63 2.27 6.83
CA LYS A 66 -13.75 2.48 8.28
C LYS A 66 -12.76 1.61 9.04
N LEU A 67 -12.65 0.33 8.69
CA LEU A 67 -11.67 -0.60 9.25
C LEU A 67 -10.23 -0.11 9.04
N ALA A 68 -9.91 0.40 7.86
CA ALA A 68 -8.60 0.99 7.58
C ALA A 68 -8.30 2.17 8.51
N ASN A 69 -9.27 3.07 8.70
CA ASN A 69 -9.11 4.23 9.60
C ASN A 69 -8.93 3.79 11.05
N ASP A 70 -9.69 2.81 11.52
CA ASP A 70 -9.57 2.28 12.88
C ASP A 70 -8.21 1.60 13.10
N TYR A 71 -7.71 0.90 12.08
CA TYR A 71 -6.39 0.27 12.11
C TYR A 71 -5.24 1.29 12.09
N PHE A 72 -5.32 2.35 11.29
CA PHE A 72 -4.30 3.42 11.31
C PHE A 72 -4.25 4.13 12.66
N LYS A 73 -5.41 4.36 13.28
CA LYS A 73 -5.49 4.93 14.63
C LYS A 73 -4.87 4.01 15.68
N SER A 74 -5.08 2.70 15.60
CA SER A 74 -4.49 1.76 16.56
C SER A 74 -2.96 1.70 16.46
N LEU A 75 -2.41 1.97 15.28
CA LEU A 75 -0.96 2.10 15.04
C LEU A 75 -0.39 3.47 15.40
N GLY A 76 -1.24 4.44 15.79
CA GLY A 76 -0.81 5.80 16.10
C GLY A 76 -0.38 6.61 14.86
N LEU A 77 -0.82 6.21 13.67
CA LEU A 77 -0.53 6.93 12.43
C LEU A 77 -1.37 8.21 12.36
N SER A 78 -0.73 9.32 12.02
CA SER A 78 -1.39 10.62 11.86
C SER A 78 -2.17 10.74 10.54
N ASP A 79 -1.82 9.91 9.56
CA ASP A 79 -2.46 9.88 8.25
C ASP A 79 -3.78 9.11 8.30
N ASN A 80 -4.78 9.57 7.56
CA ASN A 80 -6.05 8.86 7.42
C ASN A 80 -6.12 8.21 6.03
N PRO A 81 -6.33 6.88 5.93
CA PRO A 81 -6.48 6.21 4.65
C PRO A 81 -7.77 6.68 3.96
N GLY A 82 -7.63 7.10 2.69
CA GLY A 82 -8.75 7.50 1.83
C GLY A 82 -9.19 6.38 0.87
N LYS A 83 -10.34 6.59 0.20
CA LYS A 83 -10.89 5.63 -0.80
C LYS A 83 -9.87 5.25 -1.87
N LYS A 84 -9.06 6.22 -2.35
CA LYS A 84 -8.02 5.97 -3.35
C LYS A 84 -6.90 5.06 -2.82
N TRP A 85 -6.48 5.27 -1.57
CA TRP A 85 -5.50 4.39 -0.92
C TRP A 85 -6.05 2.97 -0.80
N LEU A 86 -7.29 2.82 -0.33
CA LEU A 86 -7.92 1.52 -0.15
C LEU A 86 -8.06 0.77 -1.49
N SER A 87 -8.48 1.47 -2.55
CA SER A 87 -8.57 0.90 -3.90
C SER A 87 -7.22 0.34 -4.36
N LEU A 88 -6.15 1.13 -4.22
CA LEU A 88 -4.78 0.71 -4.59
C LEU A 88 -4.24 -0.39 -3.67
N PHE A 89 -4.64 -0.40 -2.40
CA PHE A 89 -4.27 -1.44 -1.44
C PHE A 89 -4.90 -2.78 -1.84
N VAL A 90 -6.20 -2.80 -2.09
CA VAL A 90 -6.93 -4.02 -2.50
C VAL A 90 -6.44 -4.53 -3.85
N GLU A 91 -6.18 -3.65 -4.81
CA GLU A 91 -5.61 -4.03 -6.12
C GLU A 91 -4.26 -4.73 -5.98
N ARG A 92 -3.38 -4.20 -5.12
CA ARG A 92 -2.04 -4.77 -4.86
C ARG A 92 -2.11 -6.14 -4.19
N HIS A 93 -3.08 -6.33 -3.31
CA HIS A 93 -3.30 -7.56 -2.55
C HIS A 93 -4.42 -8.42 -3.15
N SER A 94 -4.73 -8.24 -4.43
CA SER A 94 -5.86 -8.90 -5.10
C SER A 94 -5.71 -10.42 -5.20
N GLU A 95 -4.48 -10.94 -5.22
CA GLU A 95 -4.21 -12.39 -5.18
C GLU A 95 -4.54 -13.00 -3.80
N GLU A 96 -4.42 -12.19 -2.74
CA GLU A 96 -4.66 -12.60 -1.35
C GLU A 96 -6.12 -12.36 -0.96
N ILE A 97 -6.70 -11.22 -1.30
CA ILE A 97 -8.06 -10.84 -0.95
C ILE A 97 -9.06 -11.52 -1.89
N LYS A 98 -9.53 -12.71 -1.51
CA LYS A 98 -10.47 -13.55 -2.27
C LYS A 98 -11.92 -13.32 -1.87
N TRP A 99 -12.38 -12.06 -1.86
CA TRP A 99 -13.81 -11.80 -1.73
C TRP A 99 -14.54 -12.50 -2.88
N LYS A 100 -15.38 -13.48 -2.55
CA LYS A 100 -16.15 -14.26 -3.52
C LYS A 100 -17.33 -13.46 -4.06
#